data_AF-G3AS34-F1
#
_entry.id   AF-G3AS34-F1
#
_cell.length_a   1.000
_cell.length_b   1.000
_cell.length_c   1.000
_cell.angle_alpha   90.00
_cell.angle_beta   90.00
_cell.angle_gamma   90.00
#
_symmetry.space_group_name_H-M   'P 1'
#
loop_
_entity.id
_entity.type
_entity.pdbx_description
1 polymer ?
#
loop_
_entity_poly.entity_id
_entity_poly.type
_entity_poly.pdbx_seq_one_letter_code
_entity_poly.pdbx_strand_id
1 'polypeptide(L)'
;MSKKQQLVDLVVSNTAVSREPPVDEIYFNKLQKDIQRVNQFITQADVAINHLQQHEESASIEQKIIAMYDSYERIPYVPDKNDTIGTAATSSILSELIDRNTRELKESAVETEPIELLISEYKQILDFLAKDKQDKQETINRLNSKIEDFQFTPSIKHLLIQAGNLHRDLQRSLKRVITRYLAMSDTGIIDKSQLNQQLKQTTKLINQLLSGDWVDVPEYSHIKFFIDTLVKNDMLLLKYSDSAMVKLRGFDIE
;
A
#
# COMPACT_ATOMS: atom_id res chain seq x y z
N MET A 1 34.55 37.49 -42.72
CA MET A 1 34.74 36.12 -43.23
C MET A 1 35.54 35.35 -42.19
N SER A 2 34.93 34.34 -41.57
CA SER A 2 35.54 33.63 -40.43
C SER A 2 36.57 32.60 -40.92
N LYS A 3 37.72 32.46 -40.24
CA LYS A 3 38.76 31.45 -40.55
C LYS A 3 38.22 30.02 -40.67
N LYS A 4 37.07 29.74 -40.06
CA LYS A 4 36.34 28.47 -40.20
C LYS A 4 35.82 28.23 -41.63
N GLN A 5 35.36 29.27 -42.33
CA GLN A 5 34.87 29.15 -43.71
C GLN A 5 36.01 28.87 -44.69
N GLN A 6 37.17 29.51 -44.49
CA GLN A 6 38.36 29.24 -45.30
C GLN A 6 38.90 27.80 -45.11
N LEU A 7 38.79 27.24 -43.90
CA LEU A 7 39.17 25.85 -43.63
C LEU A 7 38.20 24.85 -44.26
N VAL A 8 36.90 25.15 -44.29
CA VAL A 8 35.90 24.31 -44.94
C VAL A 8 36.09 24.33 -46.46
N ASP A 9 36.33 25.50 -47.06
CA ASP A 9 36.56 25.61 -48.50
C ASP A 9 37.86 24.90 -48.94
N LEU A 10 38.91 24.90 -48.11
CA LEU A 10 40.18 24.23 -48.40
C LEU A 10 40.06 22.69 -48.35
N VAL A 11 39.21 22.17 -47.44
CA VAL A 11 38.94 20.73 -47.32
C VAL A 11 38.10 20.24 -48.49
N VAL A 12 37.14 21.05 -48.94
CA VAL A 12 36.31 20.72 -50.11
C VAL A 12 37.13 20.75 -51.40
N SER A 13 38.03 21.73 -51.58
CA SER A 13 38.88 21.82 -52.78
C SER A 13 39.92 20.69 -52.91
N ASN A 14 40.34 20.08 -51.80
CA ASN A 14 41.35 19.00 -51.81
C ASN A 14 40.77 17.60 -52.08
N THR A 15 39.45 17.45 -52.22
CA THR A 15 38.82 16.15 -52.55
C THR A 15 38.60 15.92 -54.05
N ALA A 16 39.00 16.86 -54.90
CA ALA A 16 38.88 16.72 -56.36
C ALA A 16 40.17 16.15 -56.97
N VAL A 17 40.37 14.83 -56.89
CA VAL A 17 41.42 14.16 -57.68
C VAL A 17 40.92 12.83 -58.27
N SER A 18 41.13 12.70 -59.58
CA SER A 18 41.21 11.49 -60.44
C SER A 18 39.95 10.64 -60.69
N ARG A 19 39.48 10.66 -61.94
CA ARG A 19 38.56 9.65 -62.51
C ARG A 19 39.36 8.43 -62.97
N GLU A 20 39.69 7.55 -62.04
CA GLU A 20 39.81 6.11 -62.34
C GLU A 20 38.39 5.55 -62.54
N PRO A 21 38.18 4.47 -63.32
CA PRO A 21 36.88 3.79 -63.29
C PRO A 21 36.55 3.47 -61.83
N PRO A 22 35.31 3.74 -61.37
CA PRO A 22 34.97 3.51 -59.98
C PRO A 22 35.32 2.06 -59.65
N VAL A 23 36.11 1.84 -58.60
CA VAL A 23 36.64 0.54 -58.18
C VAL A 23 35.56 -0.55 -58.14
N ASP A 24 34.31 -0.13 -57.91
CA ASP A 24 33.09 -0.91 -57.92
C ASP A 24 32.76 -1.57 -59.27
N GLU A 25 32.99 -0.89 -60.41
CA GLU A 25 32.72 -1.45 -61.75
C GLU A 25 33.67 -2.61 -62.08
N ILE A 26 34.95 -2.47 -61.69
CA ILE A 26 35.96 -3.53 -61.89
C ILE A 26 35.60 -4.74 -61.02
N TYR A 27 35.22 -4.50 -59.76
CA TYR A 27 34.78 -5.55 -58.85
C TYR A 27 33.54 -6.28 -59.39
N PHE A 28 32.52 -5.55 -59.83
CA PHE A 28 31.27 -6.12 -60.33
C PHE A 28 31.49 -6.98 -61.58
N ASN A 29 32.27 -6.49 -62.54
CA ASN A 29 32.63 -7.26 -63.74
C ASN A 29 33.42 -8.53 -63.42
N LYS A 30 34.25 -8.50 -62.38
CA LYS A 30 35.01 -9.67 -61.93
C LYS A 30 34.09 -10.69 -61.25
N LEU A 31 33.24 -10.25 -60.33
CA LEU A 31 32.25 -11.09 -59.67
C LEU A 31 31.30 -11.76 -60.69
N GLN A 32 30.87 -11.02 -61.72
CA GLN A 32 30.03 -11.58 -62.77
C GLN A 32 30.72 -12.73 -63.53
N LYS A 33 32.02 -12.60 -63.83
CA LYS A 33 32.81 -13.65 -64.46
C LYS A 33 33.00 -14.86 -63.53
N ASP A 34 33.23 -14.61 -62.24
CA ASP A 34 33.37 -15.67 -61.24
C ASP A 34 32.06 -16.46 -61.11
N ILE A 35 30.90 -15.77 -61.05
CA ILE A 35 29.57 -16.39 -61.05
C ILE A 35 29.34 -17.23 -62.30
N GLN A 36 29.66 -16.71 -63.49
CA GLN A 36 29.53 -17.45 -64.74
C GLN A 36 30.38 -18.72 -64.75
N ARG A 37 31.62 -18.63 -64.26
CA ARG A 37 32.52 -19.78 -64.17
C ARG A 37 31.98 -20.86 -63.23
N VAL A 38 31.52 -20.47 -62.04
CA VAL A 38 30.92 -21.41 -61.08
C VAL A 38 29.66 -22.05 -61.66
N ASN A 39 28.81 -21.29 -62.35
CA ASN A 39 27.63 -21.85 -63.03
C ASN A 39 28.00 -22.87 -64.11
N GLN A 40 29.09 -22.66 -64.85
CA GLN A 40 29.59 -23.65 -65.81
C GLN A 40 30.06 -24.92 -65.12
N PHE A 41 30.77 -24.82 -63.99
CA PHE A 41 31.17 -25.98 -63.20
C PHE A 41 29.97 -26.75 -62.65
N ILE A 42 28.94 -26.05 -62.16
CA ILE A 42 27.68 -26.67 -61.72
C ILE A 42 27.03 -27.43 -62.88
N THR A 43 26.91 -26.80 -64.04
CA THR A 43 26.31 -27.44 -65.23
C THR A 43 27.08 -28.69 -65.66
N GLN A 44 28.42 -28.63 -65.64
CA GLN A 44 29.27 -29.79 -65.95
C GLN A 44 29.12 -30.90 -64.91
N ALA A 45 29.03 -30.54 -63.63
CA ALA A 45 28.78 -31.49 -62.55
C ALA A 45 27.41 -32.16 -62.71
N ASP A 46 26.36 -31.41 -63.04
CA ASP A 46 25.02 -31.96 -63.28
C ASP A 46 25.01 -32.95 -64.45
N VAL A 47 25.71 -32.64 -65.54
CA VAL A 47 25.87 -33.56 -66.68
C VAL A 47 26.59 -34.84 -66.24
N ALA A 48 27.65 -34.72 -65.44
CA ALA A 48 28.39 -35.87 -64.92
C ALA A 48 27.54 -36.71 -63.97
N ILE A 49 26.76 -36.08 -63.08
CA ILE A 49 25.84 -36.76 -62.16
C ILE A 49 24.80 -37.56 -62.95
N ASN A 50 24.16 -36.94 -63.95
CA ASN A 50 23.15 -37.61 -64.78
C ASN A 50 23.73 -38.80 -65.55
N HIS A 51 24.98 -38.71 -66.02
CA HIS A 51 25.66 -39.81 -66.68
C HIS A 51 25.99 -40.95 -65.69
N LEU A 52 26.39 -40.61 -64.46
CA LEU A 52 26.81 -41.57 -63.44
C LEU A 52 25.64 -42.19 -62.66
N GLN A 53 24.46 -41.58 -62.66
CA GLN A 53 23.24 -42.11 -62.02
C GLN A 53 22.89 -43.52 -62.50
N GLN A 54 23.12 -43.82 -63.77
CA GLN A 54 22.90 -45.17 -64.33
C GLN A 54 23.77 -46.25 -63.64
N HIS A 55 24.91 -45.87 -63.09
CA HIS A 55 25.79 -46.77 -62.35
C HIS A 55 25.47 -46.83 -60.86
N GLU A 56 24.84 -45.79 -60.30
CA GLU A 56 24.41 -45.75 -58.90
C GLU A 56 23.30 -46.77 -58.61
N GLU A 57 22.36 -46.96 -59.54
CA GLU A 57 21.29 -47.95 -59.43
C GLU A 57 21.83 -49.39 -59.40
N SER A 58 22.98 -49.62 -60.04
CA SER A 58 23.63 -50.94 -60.12
C SER A 58 24.61 -51.25 -58.98
N ALA A 59 24.97 -50.25 -58.15
CA ALA A 59 26.00 -50.38 -57.12
C ALA A 59 25.46 -51.01 -55.81
N SER A 60 26.25 -51.87 -55.18
CA SER A 60 25.89 -52.48 -53.89
C SER A 60 25.97 -51.46 -52.74
N ILE A 61 25.29 -51.73 -51.63
CA ILE A 61 25.26 -50.85 -50.46
C ILE A 61 26.67 -50.67 -49.89
N GLU A 62 27.48 -51.72 -49.85
CA GLU A 62 28.85 -51.68 -49.35
C GLU A 62 29.72 -50.74 -50.20
N GLN A 63 29.55 -50.76 -51.52
CA GLN A 63 30.27 -49.87 -52.44
C GLN A 63 29.88 -48.41 -52.22
N LYS A 64 28.59 -48.14 -51.99
CA LYS A 64 28.08 -46.79 -51.67
C LYS A 64 28.66 -46.27 -50.36
N ILE A 65 28.75 -47.12 -49.33
CA ILE A 65 29.34 -46.74 -48.04
C ILE A 65 30.82 -46.39 -48.20
N ILE A 66 31.60 -47.20 -48.92
CA ILE A 66 33.03 -46.93 -49.16
C ILE A 66 33.21 -45.61 -49.94
N ALA A 67 32.43 -45.40 -51.00
CA ALA A 67 32.47 -44.16 -51.78
C ALA A 67 32.09 -42.93 -50.95
N MET A 68 31.11 -43.06 -50.05
CA MET A 68 30.71 -41.99 -49.14
C MET A 68 31.87 -41.61 -48.19
N TYR A 69 32.55 -42.60 -47.60
CA TYR A 69 33.70 -42.33 -46.74
C TYR A 69 34.86 -41.66 -47.49
N ASP A 70 35.18 -42.09 -48.71
CA ASP A 70 36.20 -41.43 -49.55
C ASP A 70 35.78 -40.00 -49.95
N SER A 71 34.48 -39.77 -50.18
CA SER A 71 33.98 -38.43 -50.52
C SER A 71 34.09 -37.43 -49.37
N TYR A 72 33.93 -37.87 -48.11
CA TYR A 72 34.08 -36.99 -46.95
C TYR A 72 35.52 -36.56 -46.70
N GLU A 73 36.51 -37.32 -47.19
CA GLU A 73 37.92 -36.97 -47.04
C GLU A 73 38.34 -35.80 -47.97
N ARG A 74 37.62 -35.59 -49.07
CA ARG A 74 38.04 -34.66 -50.13
C ARG A 74 37.12 -33.44 -50.21
N ILE A 75 37.73 -32.26 -50.36
CA ILE A 75 37.00 -31.01 -50.59
C ILE A 75 36.71 -30.89 -52.11
N PRO A 76 35.44 -30.87 -52.54
CA PRO A 76 35.10 -30.92 -53.97
C PRO A 76 35.42 -29.64 -54.76
N TYR A 77 35.42 -28.49 -54.09
CA TYR A 77 35.65 -27.19 -54.73
C TYR A 77 36.67 -26.37 -53.94
N VAL A 78 37.71 -25.90 -54.62
CA VAL A 78 38.69 -24.98 -54.08
C VAL A 78 38.66 -23.72 -54.94
N PRO A 79 38.23 -22.57 -54.39
CA PRO A 79 38.20 -21.33 -55.15
C PRO A 79 39.61 -20.84 -55.46
N ASP A 80 39.75 -20.13 -56.58
CA ASP A 80 41.00 -19.46 -56.93
C ASP A 80 41.33 -18.36 -55.92
N LYS A 81 42.62 -18.07 -55.71
CA LYS A 81 43.07 -16.98 -54.81
C LYS A 81 42.51 -15.60 -55.17
N ASN A 82 42.10 -15.42 -56.43
CA ASN A 82 41.57 -14.17 -56.96
C ASN A 82 40.04 -14.16 -57.03
N ASP A 83 39.37 -15.23 -56.60
CA ASP A 83 37.92 -15.35 -56.64
C ASP A 83 37.26 -14.38 -55.64
N THR A 84 36.25 -13.66 -56.09
CA THR A 84 35.52 -12.68 -55.29
C THR A 84 34.23 -13.24 -54.68
N ILE A 85 33.87 -14.49 -55.00
CA ILE A 85 32.60 -15.09 -54.62
C ILE A 85 32.45 -15.31 -53.11
N GLY A 86 33.55 -15.67 -52.41
CA GLY A 86 33.53 -15.87 -50.96
C GLY A 86 33.21 -14.59 -50.20
N THR A 87 33.83 -13.48 -50.60
CA THR A 87 33.56 -12.15 -50.03
C THR A 87 32.14 -11.68 -50.35
N ALA A 88 31.65 -11.93 -51.57
CA ALA A 88 30.28 -11.59 -51.95
C ALA A 88 29.24 -12.41 -51.16
N ALA A 89 29.45 -13.72 -51.02
CA ALA A 89 28.56 -14.61 -50.28
C ALA A 89 28.50 -14.24 -48.79
N THR A 90 29.65 -14.03 -48.16
CA THR A 90 29.71 -13.58 -46.76
C THR A 90 29.02 -12.23 -46.55
N SER A 91 29.23 -11.27 -47.47
CA SER A 91 28.55 -9.98 -47.41
C SER A 91 27.02 -10.10 -47.55
N SER A 92 26.55 -10.96 -48.45
CA SER A 92 25.11 -11.24 -48.63
C SER A 92 24.49 -11.84 -47.37
N ILE A 93 25.13 -12.86 -46.78
CA ILE A 93 24.64 -13.52 -45.55
C ILE A 93 24.64 -12.55 -44.38
N LEU A 94 25.68 -11.73 -44.21
CA LEU A 94 25.74 -10.73 -43.16
C LEU A 94 24.64 -9.69 -43.32
N SER A 95 24.36 -9.25 -44.55
CA SER A 95 23.28 -8.30 -44.83
C SER A 95 21.92 -8.90 -44.48
N GLU A 96 21.68 -10.15 -44.86
CA GLU A 96 20.44 -10.88 -44.50
C GLU A 96 20.28 -11.04 -42.98
N LEU A 97 21.36 -11.38 -42.26
CA LEU A 97 21.35 -11.48 -40.79
C LEU A 97 21.05 -10.14 -40.13
N ILE A 98 21.62 -9.05 -40.64
CA ILE A 98 21.33 -7.69 -40.15
C ILE A 98 19.87 -7.34 -40.40
N ASP A 99 19.36 -7.60 -41.60
CA ASP A 99 17.96 -7.33 -41.95
C ASP A 99 16.99 -8.13 -41.07
N ARG A 100 17.31 -9.39 -40.79
CA ARG A 100 16.52 -10.22 -39.90
C ARG A 100 16.54 -9.68 -38.47
N ASN A 101 17.73 -9.41 -37.92
CA ASN A 101 17.86 -8.88 -36.56
C ASN A 101 17.19 -7.51 -36.41
N THR A 102 17.29 -6.64 -37.41
CA THR A 102 16.63 -5.32 -37.37
C THR A 102 15.11 -5.42 -37.42
N ARG A 103 14.54 -6.41 -38.12
CA ARG A 103 13.10 -6.71 -38.07
C ARG A 103 12.68 -7.23 -36.71
N GLU A 104 13.40 -8.22 -36.18
CA GLU A 104 13.13 -8.79 -34.86
C GLU A 104 13.22 -7.73 -33.74
N LEU A 105 14.18 -6.81 -33.83
CA LEU A 105 14.29 -5.67 -32.91
C LEU A 105 13.14 -4.67 -33.05
N LYS A 106 12.66 -4.40 -34.27
CA LYS A 106 11.51 -3.51 -34.50
C LYS A 106 10.21 -4.13 -34.00
N GLU A 107 10.03 -5.43 -34.18
CA GLU A 107 8.89 -6.18 -33.66
C GLU A 107 8.93 -6.28 -32.12
N SER A 108 10.13 -6.41 -31.54
CA SER A 108 10.32 -6.40 -30.08
C SER A 108 10.22 -5.00 -29.45
N ALA A 109 10.45 -3.93 -30.21
CA ALA A 109 10.37 -2.55 -29.73
C ALA A 109 8.93 -2.05 -29.49
N VAL A 110 7.92 -2.86 -29.82
CA VAL A 110 6.49 -2.56 -29.61
C VAL A 110 6.12 -2.46 -28.12
N GLU A 111 6.98 -2.93 -27.19
CA GLU A 111 6.73 -2.86 -25.75
C GLU A 111 7.13 -1.52 -25.08
N THR A 112 7.36 -0.43 -25.83
CA THR A 112 7.64 0.89 -25.23
C THR A 112 6.39 1.70 -24.89
N GLU A 113 5.29 1.58 -25.66
CA GLU A 113 4.00 2.21 -25.35
C GLU A 113 3.41 1.82 -23.97
N PRO A 114 3.37 0.54 -23.56
CA PRO A 114 2.82 0.18 -22.25
C PRO A 114 3.65 0.74 -21.08
N ILE A 115 4.95 0.98 -21.28
CA ILE A 115 5.84 1.50 -20.24
C ILE A 115 5.61 2.99 -20.00
N GLU A 116 5.44 3.80 -21.05
CA GLU A 116 5.17 5.23 -20.89
C GLU A 116 3.81 5.50 -20.22
N LEU A 117 2.80 4.71 -20.59
CA LEU A 117 1.47 4.78 -20.00
C LEU A 117 1.53 4.37 -18.52
N LEU A 118 2.23 3.29 -18.20
CA LEU A 118 2.47 2.83 -16.82
C LEU A 118 3.26 3.86 -15.98
N ILE A 119 4.27 4.52 -16.55
CA ILE A 119 5.01 5.60 -15.88
C ILE A 119 4.08 6.77 -15.55
N SER A 120 3.15 7.11 -16.45
CA SER A 120 2.18 8.17 -16.21
C SER A 120 1.20 7.82 -15.07
N GLU A 121 0.76 6.56 -14.99
CA GLU A 121 -0.09 6.05 -13.91
C GLU A 121 0.65 6.07 -12.56
N TYR A 122 1.91 5.62 -12.52
CA TYR A 122 2.72 5.69 -11.31
C TYR A 122 2.91 7.13 -10.81
N LYS A 123 3.08 8.10 -11.71
CA LYS A 123 3.16 9.52 -11.32
C LYS A 123 1.87 10.02 -10.69
N GLN A 124 0.72 9.67 -11.25
CA GLN A 124 -0.58 10.04 -10.68
C GLN A 124 -0.78 9.45 -9.28
N ILE A 125 -0.36 8.19 -9.06
CA ILE A 125 -0.42 7.54 -7.75
C ILE A 125 0.49 8.25 -6.74
N LEU A 126 1.70 8.63 -7.15
CA LEU A 126 2.64 9.36 -6.29
C LEU A 126 2.08 10.73 -5.88
N ASP A 127 1.47 11.46 -6.81
CA ASP A 127 0.84 12.76 -6.53
C ASP A 127 -0.34 12.60 -5.56
N PHE A 128 -1.16 11.56 -5.74
CA PHE A 128 -2.26 11.25 -4.83
C PHE A 128 -1.75 10.92 -3.41
N LEU A 129 -0.71 10.10 -3.30
CA LEU A 129 -0.09 9.74 -2.02
C LEU A 129 0.55 10.95 -1.33
N ALA A 130 1.19 11.83 -2.09
CA ALA A 130 1.77 13.07 -1.55
C ALA A 130 0.68 13.97 -0.97
N LYS A 131 -0.46 14.10 -1.67
CA LYS A 131 -1.61 14.86 -1.20
C LYS A 131 -2.25 14.23 0.06
N ASP A 132 -2.51 12.92 0.04
CA ASP A 132 -3.08 12.25 1.23
C ASP A 132 -2.16 12.38 2.44
N LYS A 133 -0.83 12.22 2.26
CA LYS A 133 0.15 12.45 3.33
C LYS A 133 0.05 13.87 3.90
N GLN A 134 -0.09 14.88 3.05
CA GLN A 134 -0.26 16.27 3.49
C GLN A 134 -1.57 16.44 4.27
N ASP A 135 -2.70 15.95 3.76
CA ASP A 135 -4.01 16.05 4.40
C ASP A 135 -4.02 15.37 5.79
N LYS A 136 -3.37 14.20 5.91
CA LYS A 136 -3.20 13.52 7.20
C LYS A 136 -2.31 14.32 8.15
N GLN A 137 -1.22 14.90 7.66
CA GLN A 137 -0.34 15.73 8.49
C GLN A 137 -1.08 16.98 9.00
N GLU A 138 -1.86 17.64 8.16
CA GLU A 138 -2.71 18.77 8.56
C GLU A 138 -3.74 18.35 9.60
N THR A 139 -4.35 17.17 9.43
CA THR A 139 -5.28 16.60 10.40
C THR A 139 -4.60 16.33 11.74
N ILE A 140 -3.39 15.76 11.74
CA ILE A 140 -2.59 15.53 12.94
C ILE A 140 -2.25 16.85 13.62
N ASN A 141 -1.79 17.85 12.87
CA ASN A 141 -1.45 19.16 13.42
C ASN A 141 -2.69 19.82 14.06
N ARG A 142 -3.86 19.70 13.42
CA ARG A 142 -5.15 20.18 13.95
C ARG A 142 -5.59 19.43 15.22
N LEU A 143 -5.32 18.14 15.31
CA LEU A 143 -5.63 17.35 16.50
C LEU A 143 -4.65 17.68 17.63
N ASN A 144 -3.37 17.86 17.33
CA ASN A 144 -2.36 18.25 18.30
C ASN A 144 -2.64 19.63 18.89
N SER A 145 -3.01 20.62 18.09
CA SER A 145 -3.42 21.93 18.62
C SER A 145 -4.66 21.83 19.51
N LYS A 146 -5.64 21.02 19.12
CA LYS A 146 -6.80 20.73 19.97
C LYS A 146 -6.42 20.05 21.28
N ILE A 147 -5.43 19.15 21.28
CA ILE A 147 -4.96 18.47 22.50
C ILE A 147 -4.20 19.45 23.40
N GLU A 148 -3.39 20.34 22.84
CA GLU A 148 -2.71 21.40 23.60
C GLU A 148 -3.70 22.36 24.27
N ASP A 149 -4.79 22.71 23.59
CA ASP A 149 -5.88 23.52 24.15
C ASP A 149 -6.78 22.73 25.11
N PHE A 150 -6.86 21.40 24.95
CA PHE A 150 -7.72 20.54 25.76
C PHE A 150 -6.97 20.09 27.02
N GLN A 151 -7.04 20.89 28.07
CA GLN A 151 -6.67 20.42 29.41
C GLN A 151 -7.64 19.31 29.84
N PHE A 152 -7.21 18.06 29.68
CA PHE A 152 -7.93 16.89 30.16
C PHE A 152 -8.12 17.00 31.68
N THR A 153 -9.30 17.45 32.09
CA THR A 153 -9.75 17.30 33.47
C THR A 153 -10.31 15.89 33.58
N PRO A 154 -9.72 14.99 34.40
CA PRO A 154 -10.23 13.65 34.57
C PRO A 154 -11.64 13.73 35.16
N SER A 155 -12.65 13.61 34.29
CA SER A 155 -14.08 13.80 34.60
C SER A 155 -14.51 12.98 35.81
N ILE A 156 -13.98 11.77 35.97
CA ILE A 156 -14.28 10.87 37.09
C ILE A 156 -13.76 11.44 38.42
N LYS A 157 -12.54 11.99 38.47
CA LYS A 157 -12.01 12.57 39.71
C LYS A 157 -12.78 13.83 40.10
N HIS A 158 -13.13 14.66 39.13
CA HIS A 158 -13.96 15.85 39.37
C HIS A 158 -15.35 15.47 39.88
N LEU A 159 -16.02 14.50 39.24
CA LEU A 159 -17.33 13.99 39.67
C LEU A 159 -17.28 13.35 41.06
N LEU A 160 -16.20 12.63 41.38
CA LEU A 160 -16.01 12.03 42.72
C LEU A 160 -15.78 13.10 43.80
N ILE A 161 -15.02 14.15 43.50
CA ILE A 161 -14.84 15.30 44.40
C ILE A 161 -16.17 16.04 44.58
N GLN A 162 -16.94 16.24 43.50
CA GLN A 162 -18.24 16.90 43.54
C GLN A 162 -19.26 16.09 44.36
N ALA A 163 -19.33 14.77 44.15
CA ALA A 163 -20.17 13.87 44.95
C ALA A 163 -19.76 13.88 46.43
N GLY A 164 -18.45 13.89 46.72
CA GLY A 164 -17.93 14.00 48.08
C GLY A 164 -18.30 15.33 48.76
N ASN A 165 -18.24 16.45 48.04
CA ASN A 165 -18.65 17.75 48.55
C ASN A 165 -20.17 17.81 48.80
N LEU A 166 -20.97 17.32 47.86
CA LEU A 166 -22.42 17.25 47.99
C LEU A 166 -22.84 16.39 49.20
N HIS A 167 -22.19 15.25 49.42
CA HIS A 167 -22.42 14.42 50.59
C HIS A 167 -22.11 15.16 51.90
N ARG A 168 -21.02 15.92 51.95
CA ARG A 168 -20.69 16.73 53.15
C ARG A 168 -21.71 17.84 53.40
N ASP A 169 -22.20 18.49 52.35
CA ASP A 169 -23.21 19.54 52.47
C ASP A 169 -24.58 18.98 52.86
N LEU A 170 -24.96 17.80 52.35
CA LEU A 170 -26.12 17.06 52.84
C LEU A 170 -25.94 16.73 54.33
N GLN A 171 -24.80 16.19 54.74
CA GLN A 171 -24.55 15.87 56.14
C GLN A 171 -24.61 17.12 57.04
N ARG A 172 -24.11 18.26 56.57
CA ARG A 172 -24.17 19.53 57.30
C ARG A 172 -25.60 20.06 57.41
N SER A 173 -26.37 20.01 56.33
CA SER A 173 -27.77 20.44 56.33
C SER A 173 -28.64 19.53 57.19
N LEU A 174 -28.46 18.21 57.10
CA LEU A 174 -29.14 17.23 57.98
C LEU A 174 -28.83 17.47 59.45
N LYS A 175 -27.55 17.68 59.79
CA LYS A 175 -27.18 18.06 61.16
C LYS A 175 -27.93 19.31 61.61
N ARG A 176 -27.97 20.36 60.78
CA ARG A 176 -28.72 21.59 61.09
C ARG A 176 -30.22 21.37 61.23
N VAL A 177 -30.84 20.60 60.35
CA VAL A 177 -32.28 20.30 60.36
C VAL A 177 -32.63 19.47 61.59
N ILE A 178 -31.89 18.41 61.88
CA ILE A 178 -32.10 17.56 63.06
C ILE A 178 -31.86 18.36 64.35
N THR A 179 -30.83 19.21 64.41
CA THR A 179 -30.60 20.06 65.58
C THR A 179 -31.70 21.11 65.76
N ARG A 180 -32.20 21.73 64.68
CA ARG A 180 -33.37 22.63 64.75
C ARG A 180 -34.63 21.88 65.15
N TYR A 181 -34.83 20.69 64.62
CA TYR A 181 -35.99 19.86 64.90
C TYR A 181 -36.00 19.38 66.34
N LEU A 182 -34.87 18.92 66.87
CA LEU A 182 -34.74 18.53 68.29
C LEU A 182 -34.88 19.73 69.23
N ALA A 183 -34.52 20.94 68.79
CA ALA A 183 -34.75 22.16 69.55
C ALA A 183 -36.22 22.63 69.51
N MET A 184 -36.99 22.25 68.48
CA MET A 184 -38.42 22.56 68.35
C MET A 184 -39.32 21.46 68.92
N SER A 185 -38.87 20.20 68.94
CA SER A 185 -39.54 19.12 69.64
C SER A 185 -39.24 19.27 71.12
N ASP A 186 -40.16 19.89 71.84
CA ASP A 186 -40.10 20.24 73.25
C ASP A 186 -40.11 18.98 74.16
N THR A 187 -39.11 18.12 74.01
CA THR A 187 -38.81 16.99 74.88
C THR A 187 -37.54 17.32 75.64
N GLY A 188 -37.69 17.59 76.94
CA GLY A 188 -36.70 18.23 77.82
C GLY A 188 -35.26 17.72 77.76
N ILE A 189 -34.34 18.60 78.17
CA ILE A 189 -32.89 18.44 78.39
C ILE A 189 -32.33 17.10 77.88
N ILE A 190 -32.12 16.99 76.57
CA ILE A 190 -31.48 15.84 75.95
C ILE A 190 -29.96 15.96 76.14
N ASP A 191 -29.36 14.94 76.74
CA ASP A 191 -27.92 14.88 76.99
C ASP A 191 -27.11 14.85 75.67
N LYS A 192 -25.93 15.48 75.62
CA LYS A 192 -25.07 15.56 74.41
C LYS A 192 -24.72 14.17 73.86
N SER A 193 -24.70 13.17 74.73
CA SER A 193 -24.47 11.76 74.40
C SER A 193 -25.64 11.16 73.59
N GLN A 194 -26.88 11.37 74.05
CA GLN A 194 -28.10 10.89 73.41
C GLN A 194 -28.40 11.60 72.08
N LEU A 195 -28.15 12.91 72.01
CA LEU A 195 -28.30 13.67 70.76
C LEU A 195 -27.33 13.19 69.68
N ASN A 196 -26.08 12.88 70.04
CA ASN A 196 -25.11 12.31 69.11
C ASN A 196 -25.46 10.88 68.70
N GLN A 197 -26.07 10.09 69.59
CA GLN A 197 -26.52 8.74 69.27
C GLN A 197 -27.73 8.75 68.33
N GLN A 198 -28.71 9.62 68.59
CA GLN A 198 -29.87 9.84 67.72
C GLN A 198 -29.46 10.40 66.36
N LEU A 199 -28.50 11.33 66.33
CA LEU A 199 -27.93 11.87 65.09
C LEU A 199 -27.18 10.80 64.29
N LYS A 200 -26.44 9.89 64.95
CA LYS A 200 -25.79 8.76 64.28
C LYS A 200 -26.81 7.77 63.73
N GLN A 201 -27.90 7.50 64.45
CA GLN A 201 -28.97 6.60 64.01
C GLN A 201 -29.75 7.19 62.82
N THR A 202 -30.09 8.48 62.85
CA THR A 202 -30.76 9.14 61.71
C THR A 202 -29.83 9.31 60.51
N THR A 203 -28.54 9.62 60.71
CA THR A 203 -27.55 9.64 59.61
C THR A 203 -27.35 8.24 59.02
N LYS A 204 -27.36 7.19 59.84
CA LYS A 204 -27.27 5.79 59.38
C LYS A 204 -28.51 5.41 58.56
N LEU A 205 -29.70 5.75 59.04
CA LEU A 205 -30.96 5.50 58.33
C LEU A 205 -31.02 6.27 57.00
N ILE A 206 -30.55 7.53 56.95
CA ILE A 206 -30.49 8.31 55.71
C ILE A 206 -29.45 7.76 54.74
N ASN A 207 -28.29 7.32 55.23
CA ASN A 207 -27.31 6.64 54.38
C ASN A 207 -27.86 5.32 53.82
N GLN A 208 -28.67 4.58 54.59
CA GLN A 208 -29.36 3.39 54.10
C GLN A 208 -30.45 3.73 53.07
N LEU A 209 -31.19 4.84 53.25
CA LEU A 209 -32.17 5.31 52.27
C LEU A 209 -31.53 5.78 50.96
N LEU A 210 -30.36 6.42 51.02
CA LEU A 210 -29.59 6.87 49.84
C LEU A 210 -29.01 5.71 49.02
N SER A 211 -28.85 4.53 49.60
CA SER A 211 -28.42 3.32 48.89
C SER A 211 -29.51 2.72 47.98
N GLY A 212 -30.74 3.26 48.02
CA GLY A 212 -31.83 2.87 47.11
C GLY A 212 -32.65 1.64 47.52
N ASP A 213 -32.24 0.93 48.57
CA ASP A 213 -32.93 -0.26 49.09
C ASP A 213 -34.07 0.10 50.05
N TRP A 214 -35.05 -0.79 50.17
CA TRP A 214 -36.17 -0.64 51.12
C TRP A 214 -35.65 -0.75 52.56
N VAL A 215 -35.85 0.30 53.37
CA VAL A 215 -35.38 0.34 54.75
C VAL A 215 -36.54 0.18 55.72
N ASP A 216 -36.43 -0.80 56.62
CA ASP A 216 -37.32 -0.98 57.76
C ASP A 216 -37.16 0.17 58.76
N VAL A 217 -38.27 0.79 59.12
CA VAL A 217 -38.28 1.86 60.13
C VAL A 217 -38.34 1.25 61.53
N PRO A 218 -37.28 1.38 62.37
CA PRO A 218 -37.38 0.99 63.76
C PRO A 218 -38.30 1.95 64.52
N GLU A 219 -39.19 1.41 65.35
CA GLU A 219 -40.24 2.11 66.12
C GLU A 219 -39.70 3.00 67.27
N TYR A 220 -38.69 3.82 67.00
CA TYR A 220 -38.29 4.90 67.90
C TYR A 220 -39.15 6.13 67.59
N SER A 221 -39.89 6.61 68.60
CA SER A 221 -40.86 7.72 68.52
C SER A 221 -40.39 8.90 67.64
N HIS A 222 -39.13 9.33 67.77
CA HIS A 222 -38.59 10.47 67.02
C HIS A 222 -38.31 10.19 65.52
N ILE A 223 -38.01 8.94 65.16
CA ILE A 223 -37.73 8.54 63.77
C ILE A 223 -39.04 8.44 62.98
N LYS A 224 -40.11 7.95 63.61
CA LYS A 224 -41.45 7.88 63.01
C LYS A 224 -41.98 9.27 62.62
N PHE A 225 -41.84 10.28 63.48
CA PHE A 225 -42.27 11.64 63.16
C PHE A 225 -41.40 12.34 62.09
N PHE A 226 -40.10 12.04 62.05
CA PHE A 226 -39.22 12.53 60.98
C PHE A 226 -39.63 11.93 59.62
N ILE A 227 -39.97 10.65 59.61
CA ILE A 227 -40.45 9.94 58.42
C ILE A 227 -41.84 10.40 58.01
N ASP A 228 -42.77 10.62 58.95
CA ASP A 228 -44.09 11.20 58.67
C ASP A 228 -43.98 12.60 58.05
N THR A 229 -42.99 13.40 58.47
CA THR A 229 -42.72 14.72 57.87
C THR A 229 -42.15 14.59 56.45
N LEU A 230 -41.31 13.61 56.21
CA LEU A 230 -40.75 13.34 54.87
C LEU A 230 -41.79 12.74 53.91
N VAL A 231 -42.73 11.95 54.42
CA VAL A 231 -43.89 11.42 53.69
C VAL A 231 -44.87 12.55 53.36
N LYS A 232 -45.14 13.46 54.29
CA LYS A 232 -45.97 14.66 54.03
C LYS A 232 -45.40 15.59 52.96
N ASN A 233 -44.09 15.54 52.73
CA ASN A 233 -43.41 16.29 51.67
C ASN A 233 -43.21 15.45 50.39
N ASP A 234 -43.91 14.32 50.24
CA ASP A 234 -43.90 13.43 49.06
C ASP A 234 -42.53 12.86 48.66
N MET A 235 -41.55 12.87 49.56
CA MET A 235 -40.17 12.45 49.27
C MET A 235 -39.95 10.94 49.44
N LEU A 236 -40.89 10.22 50.05
CA LEU A 236 -40.77 8.81 50.39
C LEU A 236 -41.97 7.98 49.90
N LEU A 237 -41.70 6.78 49.40
CA LEU A 237 -42.69 5.74 49.12
C LEU A 237 -42.78 4.80 50.32
N LEU A 238 -43.99 4.59 50.82
CA LEU A 238 -44.28 3.67 51.92
C LEU A 238 -44.88 2.38 51.37
N LYS A 239 -44.33 1.24 51.79
CA LYS A 239 -44.96 -0.06 51.59
C LYS A 239 -45.23 -0.67 52.97
N TYR A 240 -46.51 -0.85 53.29
CA TYR A 240 -46.92 -1.55 54.50
C TYR A 240 -47.20 -2.99 54.15
N SER A 241 -46.35 -3.92 54.59
CA SER A 241 -46.75 -5.33 54.63
C SER A 241 -46.55 -6.03 55.97
N ASP A 242 -45.68 -5.54 56.88
CA ASP A 242 -45.67 -5.95 58.31
C ASP A 242 -44.80 -5.02 59.21
N SER A 243 -43.80 -4.34 58.64
CA SER A 243 -43.11 -3.16 59.20
C SER A 243 -43.23 -2.00 58.20
N ALA A 244 -43.23 -0.74 58.65
CA ALA A 244 -43.25 0.40 57.73
C ALA A 244 -41.92 0.46 56.97
N MET A 245 -41.91 -0.01 55.73
CA MET A 245 -40.75 0.08 54.85
C MET A 245 -40.81 1.36 54.03
N VAL A 246 -39.67 2.06 53.99
CA VAL A 246 -39.54 3.38 53.37
C VAL A 246 -38.49 3.34 52.27
N LYS A 247 -38.79 3.92 51.11
CA LYS A 247 -37.84 4.13 50.00
C LYS A 247 -37.91 5.59 49.49
N LEU A 248 -36.78 6.18 49.11
CA LEU A 248 -36.75 7.50 48.49
C LEU A 248 -37.35 7.46 47.07
N ARG A 249 -38.25 8.41 46.77
CA ARG A 249 -38.90 8.52 45.46
C ARG A 249 -37.89 9.04 44.43
N GLY A 250 -37.70 8.32 43.32
CA GLY A 250 -36.86 8.76 42.19
C GLY A 250 -35.38 8.34 42.25
N PHE A 251 -34.98 7.50 43.20
CA PHE A 251 -33.69 6.78 43.19
C PHE A 251 -33.82 5.37 42.59
N ASP A 252 -34.73 5.18 41.64
CA ASP A 252 -34.77 3.99 40.80
C ASP A 252 -33.74 4.17 39.69
N ILE A 253 -32.59 3.50 39.84
CA ILE A 253 -31.65 3.30 38.75
C ILE A 253 -32.25 2.19 37.88
N GLU A 254 -32.68 2.53 36.66
CA GLU A 254 -32.68 1.56 35.56
C GLU A 254 -31.25 1.27 35.10
#